data_AF-T0KNG8-F1
#
_entry.id   AF-T0KNG8-F1
#
_cell.length_a   1.000
_cell.length_b   1.000
_cell.length_c   1.000
_cell.angle_alpha   90.00
_cell.angle_beta   90.00
_cell.angle_gamma   90.00
#
_symmetry.space_group_name_H-M   'P 1'
#
loop_
_entity.id
_entity.type
_entity.pdbx_description
1 polymer ?
#
loop_
_entity_poly.entity_id
_entity_poly.type
_entity_poly.pdbx_seq_one_letter_code
_entity_poly.pdbx_strand_id
1 'polypeptide(L)' 'MSKPEEFRATDVVTHRYAKLAVLKKKLIEFKIPEKDIWIRATKKNGLEMQLPRPLTENERENIMTAFEEAEAKRVEEL' A
#
# COMPACT_ATOMS: atom_id res chain seq x y z
N MET A 1 -10.21 -19.75 -23.40
CA MET A 1 -10.27 -18.38 -22.87
C MET A 1 -9.75 -18.42 -21.44
N SER A 2 -8.47 -18.13 -21.23
CA SER A 2 -7.89 -18.06 -19.89
C SER A 2 -8.50 -16.84 -19.20
N LYS A 3 -9.12 -17.03 -18.04
CA LYS A 3 -9.66 -15.92 -17.24
C LYS A 3 -8.52 -14.92 -16.98
N PRO A 4 -8.77 -13.60 -17.04
CA PRO A 4 -7.78 -12.63 -16.58
C PRO A 4 -7.43 -12.98 -15.14
N GLU A 5 -6.14 -13.00 -14.80
CA GLU A 5 -5.67 -13.31 -13.44
C GLU A 5 -6.50 -12.52 -12.43
N GLU A 6 -7.33 -13.24 -11.67
CA GLU A 6 -8.18 -12.65 -10.66
C GLU A 6 -7.26 -11.99 -9.63
N PHE A 7 -7.35 -10.67 -9.49
CA PHE A 7 -6.60 -9.92 -8.47
C PHE A 7 -6.83 -10.58 -7.11
N ARG A 8 -5.75 -11.06 -6.48
CA ARG A 8 -5.78 -11.70 -5.17
C ARG A 8 -4.98 -10.83 -4.22
N ALA A 9 -5.70 -10.09 -3.37
CA ALA A 9 -5.08 -9.29 -2.33
C ALA A 9 -4.24 -10.17 -1.41
N THR A 10 -2.93 -9.96 -1.41
CA THR A 10 -1.99 -10.59 -0.47
C THR A 10 -2.07 -9.89 0.88
N ASP A 11 -2.16 -8.55 0.85
CA ASP A 11 -2.24 -7.71 2.02
C ASP A 11 -3.31 -6.64 1.84
N VAL A 12 -3.82 -6.14 2.96
CA VAL A 12 -4.82 -5.07 3.00
C VAL A 12 -4.39 -4.05 4.04
N VAL A 13 -4.44 -2.78 3.67
CA VAL A 13 -4.14 -1.66 4.56
C VAL A 13 -5.32 -0.69 4.59
N THR A 14 -5.89 -0.54 5.77
CA THR A 14 -6.97 0.41 6.08
C THR A 14 -6.42 1.51 6.96
N HIS A 15 -6.27 2.72 6.42
CA HIS A 15 -5.84 3.88 7.19
C HIS A 15 -6.57 5.15 6.73
N ARG A 16 -6.88 6.06 7.67
CA ARG A 16 -7.60 7.32 7.36
C ARG A 16 -6.81 8.20 6.38
N TYR A 17 -5.49 8.19 6.49
CA TYR A 17 -4.57 8.94 5.63
C TYR A 17 -3.90 8.06 4.56
N ALA A 18 -4.50 6.91 4.24
CA ALA A 18 -3.95 5.99 3.25
C ALA A 18 -3.82 6.70 1.89
N LYS A 19 -2.59 6.86 1.42
CA LYS A 19 -2.27 7.47 0.12
C LYS A 19 -1.56 6.46 -0.76
N LEU A 20 -2.09 6.22 -1.95
CA LEU A 20 -1.51 5.32 -2.96
C LEU A 20 -0.04 5.62 -3.25
N ALA A 21 0.31 6.90 -3.40
CA ALA A 21 1.68 7.32 -3.69
C ALA A 21 2.65 6.97 -2.55
N VAL A 22 2.24 7.17 -1.30
CA VAL A 22 3.06 6.87 -0.11
C VAL A 22 3.24 5.35 0.03
N LEU A 23 2.15 4.59 -0.15
CA LEU A 23 2.18 3.14 -0.10
C LEU A 23 3.15 2.58 -1.15
N LYS A 24 2.99 2.98 -2.41
CA LYS A 24 3.84 2.51 -3.52
C LYS A 24 5.31 2.83 -3.27
N LYS A 25 5.61 4.04 -2.77
CA LYS A 25 6.98 4.44 -2.41
C LYS A 25 7.57 3.52 -1.33
N LYS A 26 6.83 3.24 -0.26
CA LYS A 26 7.29 2.34 0.81
C LYS A 26 7.50 0.91 0.33
N LEU A 27 6.61 0.38 -0.50
CA LEU A 27 6.76 -0.96 -1.08
C LEU A 27 8.04 -1.08 -1.94
N ILE A 28 8.37 -0.04 -2.71
CA ILE A 28 9.63 0.03 -3.47
C ILE A 28 10.84 0.10 -2.53
N GLU A 29 10.76 0.87 -1.44
CA GLU A 29 11.80 0.93 -0.39
C GLU A 29 12.06 -0.47 0.23
N PHE A 30 11.01 -1.28 0.39
CA PHE A 30 11.09 -2.68 0.86
C PHE A 30 11.61 -3.69 -0.18
N LYS A 31 12.20 -3.19 -1.27
CA LYS A 31 12.75 -3.99 -2.38
C LYS A 31 11.69 -4.81 -3.12
N ILE A 32 10.42 -4.41 -3.07
CA ILE A 32 9.38 -5.01 -3.91
C ILE A 32 9.43 -4.32 -5.28
N PRO A 33 9.63 -5.08 -6.39
CA PRO A 33 9.69 -4.49 -7.71
C PRO A 33 8.37 -3.84 -8.10
N GLU A 34 8.42 -2.65 -8.69
CA GLU A 34 7.21 -1.90 -9.06
C GLU A 34 6.26 -2.67 -9.98
N LYS A 35 6.82 -3.47 -10.90
CA LYS A 35 6.08 -4.35 -11.81
C LYS A 35 5.24 -5.42 -11.09
N ASP A 36 5.62 -5.78 -9.87
CA ASP A 36 4.98 -6.82 -9.07
C ASP A 36 4.06 -6.20 -7.99
N ILE A 37 3.91 -4.87 -7.97
CA ILE A 37 3.04 -4.15 -7.04
C ILE A 37 1.72 -3.83 -7.73
N TRP A 38 0.65 -4.48 -7.30
CA TRP A 38 -0.70 -4.19 -7.76
C TRP A 38 -1.51 -3.67 -6.58
N ILE A 39 -2.01 -2.44 -6.68
CA ILE A 39 -2.78 -1.83 -5.60
C ILE A 39 -4.17 -1.48 -6.12
N ARG A 40 -5.19 -1.86 -5.37
CA ARG A 40 -6.59 -1.56 -5.64
C ARG A 40 -7.20 -0.85 -4.44
N ALA A 41 -7.68 0.37 -4.67
CA ALA A 41 -8.50 1.06 -3.69
C ALA A 41 -9.93 0.49 -3.75
N THR A 42 -10.41 -0.03 -2.63
CA THR A 42 -11.79 -0.50 -2.48
C THR A 42 -12.52 0.36 -1.44
N LYS A 43 -13.82 0.62 -1.68
CA LYS A 43 -14.65 1.39 -0.73
C LYS A 43 -14.89 0.67 0.59
N LYS A 44 -14.73 -0.66 0.62
CA LYS A 44 -15.08 -1.52 1.75
C LYS A 44 -13.87 -1.88 2.62
N ASN A 45 -12.71 -2.13 2.01
CA ASN A 45 -11.53 -2.69 2.67
C ASN A 45 -10.30 -1.76 2.61
N GLY A 46 -10.41 -0.53 2.08
CA GLY A 46 -9.28 0.39 1.97
C GLY A 46 -8.36 0.07 0.79
N LEU A 47 -7.04 0.10 1.00
CA LEU A 47 -6.05 -0.22 -0.03
C LEU A 47 -5.70 -1.71 0.03
N GLU A 48 -6.21 -2.46 -0.93
CA GLU A 48 -5.83 -3.86 -1.14
C GLU A 48 -4.59 -3.90 -2.03
N MET A 49 -3.64 -4.76 -1.71
CA MET A 49 -2.42 -4.93 -2.50
C MET A 49 -2.15 -6.40 -2.76
N GLN A 50 -1.77 -6.68 -4.00
CA GLN A 50 -1.23 -7.95 -4.42
C GLN A 50 0.28 -7.75 -4.61
N LEU A 51 1.03 -8.48 -3.79
CA LEU A 51 2.48 -8.42 -3.69
C LEU A 51 3.06 -9.82 -3.90
N PRO A 52 4.31 -9.94 -4.38
CA PRO A 52 4.97 -11.23 -4.59
C PRO A 52 5.23 -11.99 -3.27
N ARG A 53 5.24 -11.27 -2.14
CA ARG A 53 5.33 -11.82 -0.79
C ARG A 53 4.44 -11.01 0.16
N PRO A 54 3.94 -11.59 1.25
CA PRO A 54 3.25 -10.83 2.28
C PRO A 54 4.17 -9.82 2.95
N LEU A 55 3.58 -8.72 3.45
CA LEU A 55 4.29 -7.75 4.28
C LEU A 55 4.53 -8.30 5.68
N THR A 56 5.72 -8.04 6.20
CA THR A 56 6.05 -8.28 7.61
C THR A 56 5.33 -7.28 8.52
N GLU A 57 5.22 -7.58 9.81
CA GLU A 57 4.62 -6.68 10.80
C GLU A 57 5.35 -5.33 10.84
N ASN A 58 6.69 -5.34 10.87
CA ASN A 58 7.51 -4.13 10.84
C ASN A 58 7.28 -3.29 9.56
N GLU A 59 7.12 -3.92 8.40
CA GLU A 59 6.84 -3.20 7.14
C GLU A 59 5.45 -2.56 7.16
N ARG A 60 4.47 -3.26 7.74
CA ARG A 60 3.10 -2.73 7.92
C ARG A 60 3.10 -1.53 8.85
N GLU A 61 3.78 -1.61 9.99
CA GLU A 61 3.93 -0.47 10.91
C GLU A 61 4.61 0.72 10.23
N ASN A 62 5.71 0.49 9.51
CA ASN A 62 6.40 1.54 8.76
C ASN A 62 5.50 2.21 7.70
N ILE A 63 4.63 1.45 7.04
CA ILE A 63 3.64 2.00 6.10
C ILE A 63 2.62 2.88 6.84
N MET A 64 2.13 2.45 8.00
CA MET A 64 1.18 3.22 8.80
C MET A 64 1.79 4.55 9.26
N THR A 65 2.99 4.50 9.85
CA THR A 65 3.73 5.70 10.27
C THR A 65 3.99 6.63 9.08
N ALA A 66 4.36 6.08 7.92
CA ALA A 66 4.58 6.89 6.72
C ALA A 66 3.33 7.63 6.24
N PHE A 67 2.13 7.07 6.43
CA PHE A 67 0.89 7.78 6.12
C PHE A 67 0.64 8.94 7.06
N GLU A 68 0.92 8.77 8.36
CA GLU A 68 0.80 9.84 9.35
C GLU A 68 1.82 10.95 9.09
N GLU A 69 3.09 10.62 8.87
CA GLU A 69 4.14 11.58 8.53
C GLU A 69 3.83 12.35 7.25
N ALA A 70 3.33 11.66 6.21
CA ALA A 70 2.97 12.28 4.95
C ALA A 70 1.73 13.19 5.07
N GLU A 71 0.87 12.97 6.07
CA GLU A 71 -0.22 13.90 6.36
C GLU A 71 0.26 15.06 7.24
N ALA A 72 1.07 14.81 8.26
CA ALA A 72 1.65 15.85 9.11
C ALA A 72 2.42 16.89 8.28
N LYS A 73 3.27 16.44 7.35
CA LYS A 73 4.00 17.33 6.43
C LYS A 73 3.06 18.13 5.52
N ARG A 74 1.96 17.52 5.04
CA ARG A 74 0.96 18.23 4.23
C ARG A 74 0.30 19.36 5.01
N VAL A 75 0.04 19.15 6.30
CA VAL A 75 -0.57 20.15 7.19
C VAL A 75 0.42 21.27 7.53
N GLU A 76 1.71 20.96 7.68
CA GLU A 76 2.75 21.94 8.01
C GLU A 76 3.12 22.85 6.81
N GLU A 77 2.84 22.41 5.58
CA GLU A 77 3.02 23.19 4.35
C GLU A 77 1.80 24.04 3.93
N LEU A 78 0.72 24.07 4.75
CA LEU A 78 -0.51 24.86 4.55
C LEU A 78 -0.58 26.08 5.48
#